data_AF-A0A7G2IN44-F1
#
_entry.id   AF-A0A7G2IN44-F1
#
_cell.length_a   1.000
_cell.length_b   1.000
_cell.length_c   1.000
_cell.angle_alpha   90.00
_cell.angle_beta   90.00
_cell.angle_gamma   90.00
#
_symmetry.space_group_name_H-M   'P 1'
#
loop_
_entity.id
_entity.type
_entity.pdbx_description
1 polymer ?
#
loop_
_entity_poly.entity_id
_entity_poly.type
_entity_poly.pdbx_seq_one_letter_code
_entity_poly.pdbx_strand_id
1 'polypeptide(L)'
;MKLTRRDFIKTAGAATGTMAISSVIPMPAWAEGQNGGAILTAARWGAVYVEVKDGKVVSSKGALPKTVPNSLQQTAPDQVHTNIRVKYPMVRKSYLENPGKADGKRGNDPFVRVSWE
;
A
#
# COMPACT_ATOMS: atom_id res chain seq x y z
N MET A 1 43.56 -24.63 -22.35
CA MET A 1 43.06 -23.28 -22.71
C MET A 1 42.65 -22.59 -21.42
N LYS A 2 43.28 -21.47 -21.03
CA LYS A 2 43.05 -20.80 -19.73
C LYS A 2 41.92 -19.79 -19.90
N LEU A 3 40.75 -20.02 -19.28
CA LEU A 3 39.67 -19.04 -19.25
C LEU A 3 40.13 -17.77 -18.53
N THR A 4 40.08 -16.63 -19.21
CA THR A 4 40.41 -15.33 -18.62
C THR A 4 39.13 -14.62 -18.16
N ARG A 5 39.24 -13.76 -17.14
CA ARG A 5 38.11 -12.95 -16.63
C ARG A 5 37.42 -12.13 -17.73
N ARG A 6 38.18 -11.71 -18.74
CA ARG A 6 37.68 -10.95 -19.89
C ARG A 6 36.82 -11.82 -20.82
N ASP A 7 37.24 -13.06 -21.04
CA ASP A 7 36.47 -14.00 -21.88
C ASP A 7 35.17 -14.40 -21.19
N PHE A 8 35.20 -14.61 -19.86
CA PHE A 8 34.00 -14.86 -19.07
C PHE A 8 32.96 -13.74 -19.18
N ILE A 9 33.37 -12.46 -19.05
CA ILE A 9 32.43 -11.33 -19.15
C ILE A 9 31.84 -11.20 -20.56
N LYS A 10 32.64 -11.43 -21.61
CA LYS A 10 32.15 -11.41 -22.99
C LYS A 10 31.14 -12.52 -23.27
N THR A 11 31.37 -13.72 -22.75
CA THR A 11 30.45 -14.86 -22.92
C THR A 11 29.22 -14.74 -22.03
N ALA A 12 29.36 -14.25 -20.78
CA ALA A 12 28.26 -14.06 -19.85
C ALA A 12 27.29 -12.95 -20.31
N GLY A 13 27.81 -11.87 -20.92
CA GLY A 13 26.98 -10.81 -21.48
C GLY A 13 26.13 -11.23 -22.69
N ALA A 14 26.55 -12.28 -23.40
CA ALA A 14 25.80 -12.82 -24.55
C ALA A 14 24.69 -13.81 -24.14
N ALA A 15 24.72 -14.35 -22.91
CA ALA A 15 23.78 -15.38 -22.45
C ALA A 15 22.63 -14.85 -21.57
N THR A 16 22.68 -13.59 -21.12
CA THR A 16 21.67 -12.99 -20.22
C THR A 16 20.82 -11.89 -20.89
N GLY A 17 20.85 -11.80 -22.22
CA GLY A 17 20.12 -10.80 -23.00
C GLY A 17 18.70 -11.20 -23.45
N THR A 18 18.22 -12.41 -23.12
CA THR A 18 16.92 -12.92 -23.60
C THR A 18 16.11 -13.62 -22.50
N MET A 19 16.00 -13.00 -21.32
CA MET A 19 14.72 -13.14 -20.60
C MET A 19 13.78 -12.08 -21.14
N ALA A 20 12.92 -12.52 -22.06
CA ALA A 20 11.85 -11.73 -22.62
C ALA A 20 11.02 -11.10 -21.49
N ILE A 21 11.01 -9.78 -21.41
CA ILE A 21 9.95 -9.04 -20.71
C ILE A 21 8.71 -9.12 -21.62
N SER A 22 8.09 -10.30 -21.72
CA SER A 22 6.99 -10.53 -22.67
C SER A 22 5.60 -10.25 -22.11
N SER A 23 5.47 -9.55 -20.98
CA SER A 23 4.14 -9.14 -20.53
C SER A 23 4.15 -7.94 -19.59
N VAL A 24 3.77 -6.78 -20.12
CA VAL A 24 3.17 -5.65 -19.37
C VAL A 24 1.68 -5.94 -19.12
N ILE A 25 1.35 -7.18 -18.74
CA ILE A 25 0.02 -7.46 -18.21
C ILE A 25 0.02 -6.81 -16.82
N PRO A 26 -0.84 -5.82 -16.53
CA PRO A 26 -0.98 -5.34 -15.17
C PRO A 26 -1.32 -6.57 -14.33
N MET A 27 -0.41 -6.99 -13.45
CA MET A 27 -0.71 -8.06 -12.51
C MET A 27 -2.00 -7.63 -11.83
N PRO A 28 -3.10 -8.33 -12.07
CA PRO A 28 -4.30 -7.92 -11.42
C PRO A 28 -4.02 -8.22 -9.93
N ALA A 29 -4.26 -7.24 -9.06
CA ALA A 29 -4.04 -7.38 -7.63
C ALA A 29 -5.10 -8.35 -7.07
N TRP A 30 -4.96 -9.63 -7.39
CA TRP A 30 -5.76 -10.68 -6.84
C TRP A 30 -5.11 -10.94 -5.50
N ALA A 31 -5.79 -10.49 -4.44
CA ALA A 31 -5.67 -11.11 -3.14
C ALA A 31 -6.27 -12.53 -3.25
N GLU A 32 -5.69 -13.35 -4.12
CA GLU A 32 -5.97 -14.77 -4.18
C GLU A 32 -5.37 -15.32 -2.89
N GLY A 33 -6.26 -15.69 -1.97
CA GLY A 33 -5.94 -15.92 -0.57
C GLY A 33 -4.69 -16.77 -0.42
N GLN A 34 -3.64 -16.20 0.16
CA GLN A 34 -2.66 -17.02 0.84
C GLN A 34 -3.43 -17.79 1.91
N ASN A 35 -3.64 -19.08 1.67
CA ASN A 35 -4.21 -20.01 2.62
C ASN A 35 -3.50 -19.84 3.97
N GLY A 36 -4.14 -19.13 4.91
CA GLY A 36 -3.70 -18.98 6.30
C GLY A 36 -2.39 -18.22 6.57
N GLY A 37 -1.79 -17.54 5.57
CA GLY A 37 -0.51 -16.84 5.71
C GLY A 37 -0.64 -15.37 6.06
N ALA A 38 0.14 -14.87 7.02
CA ALA A 38 0.19 -13.43 7.30
C ALA A 38 1.01 -12.69 6.22
N ILE A 39 0.47 -11.57 5.71
CA ILE A 39 1.04 -10.77 4.62
C ILE A 39 2.18 -9.91 5.17
N LEU A 40 3.38 -10.03 4.59
CA LEU A 40 4.51 -9.18 4.93
C LEU A 40 4.37 -7.81 4.27
N THR A 41 4.41 -6.75 5.07
CA THR A 41 4.39 -5.35 4.61
C THR A 41 5.19 -4.45 5.56
N ALA A 42 5.17 -3.13 5.35
CA ALA A 42 5.87 -2.16 6.16
C ALA A 42 4.96 -1.00 6.58
N ALA A 43 5.26 -0.42 7.74
CA ALA A 43 4.69 0.82 8.22
C ALA A 43 5.80 1.71 8.79
N ARG A 44 5.49 2.95 9.18
CA ARG A 44 6.47 3.90 9.74
C ARG A 44 7.23 3.33 10.96
N TRP A 45 6.60 2.42 11.69
CA TRP A 45 7.14 1.70 12.85
C TRP A 45 7.77 0.34 12.49
N GLY A 46 8.15 0.14 11.24
CA GLY A 46 8.92 -1.01 10.75
C GLY A 46 8.10 -2.06 9.99
N ALA A 47 8.78 -3.16 9.65
CA ALA A 47 8.17 -4.29 8.96
C ALA A 47 7.18 -5.04 9.86
N VAL A 48 6.03 -5.41 9.28
CA VAL A 48 4.92 -6.06 9.96
C VAL A 48 4.33 -7.21 9.13
N TYR A 49 3.90 -8.26 9.80
CA TYR A 49 2.99 -9.26 9.27
C TYR A 49 1.56 -8.84 9.57
N VAL A 50 0.68 -8.88 8.57
CA VAL A 50 -0.75 -8.54 8.68
C VAL A 50 -1.59 -9.77 8.36
N GLU A 51 -2.47 -10.16 9.26
CA GLU A 51 -3.42 -11.25 9.03
C GLU A 51 -4.71 -10.69 8.45
N VAL A 52 -5.18 -11.32 7.37
CA VAL A 52 -6.42 -10.96 6.69
C VAL A 52 -7.35 -12.16 6.70
N LYS A 53 -8.59 -11.96 7.15
CA LYS A 53 -9.67 -12.97 7.12
C LYS A 53 -10.88 -12.34 6.45
N ASP A 54 -11.47 -13.04 5.48
CA ASP A 54 -12.67 -12.60 4.77
C ASP A 54 -12.55 -11.16 4.22
N GLY A 55 -11.39 -10.83 3.66
CA GLY A 55 -11.10 -9.50 3.12
C GLY A 55 -10.89 -8.39 4.15
N LYS A 56 -10.86 -8.71 5.46
CA LYS A 56 -10.62 -7.74 6.54
C LYS A 56 -9.30 -8.00 7.25
N VAL A 57 -8.57 -6.92 7.50
CA VAL A 57 -7.41 -6.95 8.41
C VAL A 57 -7.90 -7.24 9.82
N VAL A 58 -7.42 -8.33 10.43
CA VAL A 58 -7.82 -8.77 11.78
C VAL A 58 -6.70 -8.67 12.81
N SER A 59 -5.44 -8.74 12.40
CA SER A 59 -4.31 -8.60 13.30
C SER A 59 -3.05 -8.09 12.58
N SER A 60 -2.12 -7.52 13.34
CA SER A 60 -0.77 -7.24 12.86
C SER A 60 0.29 -7.49 13.94
N LYS A 61 1.50 -7.86 13.52
CA LYS A 61 2.64 -8.07 14.42
C LYS A 61 3.95 -7.69 13.74
N GLY A 62 4.99 -7.43 14.53
CA GLY A 62 6.32 -7.19 13.98
C GLY A 62 6.87 -8.38 13.18
N ALA A 63 7.51 -8.09 12.05
CA ALA A 63 8.06 -9.13 11.18
C ALA A 63 9.49 -9.57 11.54
N LEU A 64 10.20 -8.75 12.30
CA LEU A 64 11.60 -8.95 12.66
C LEU A 64 11.74 -9.22 14.16
N PRO A 65 12.76 -9.98 14.61
CA PRO A 65 13.10 -10.14 16.02
C PRO A 65 13.36 -8.79 16.68
N LYS A 66 12.96 -8.64 17.95
CA LYS A 66 13.08 -7.39 18.70
C LYS A 66 13.44 -7.68 20.14
N THR A 67 14.27 -6.83 20.72
CA THR A 67 14.54 -6.81 22.17
C THR A 67 13.55 -5.94 22.92
N VAL A 68 12.97 -4.92 22.26
CA VAL A 68 11.99 -4.00 22.84
C VAL A 68 10.65 -4.15 22.12
N PRO A 69 9.54 -4.41 22.83
CA PRO A 69 8.22 -4.49 22.21
C PRO A 69 7.78 -3.13 21.67
N ASN A 70 7.09 -3.14 20.52
CA ASN A 70 6.49 -1.94 19.94
C ASN A 70 4.99 -2.18 19.73
N SER A 71 4.17 -1.61 20.62
CA SER A 71 2.71 -1.75 20.59
C SER A 71 2.08 -1.22 19.31
N LEU A 72 2.71 -0.25 18.65
CA LEU A 72 2.18 0.37 17.45
C LEU A 72 2.06 -0.60 16.28
N GLN A 73 2.86 -1.67 16.27
CA GLN A 73 2.81 -2.69 15.24
C GLN A 73 1.58 -3.61 15.32
N GLN A 74 0.75 -3.47 16.35
CA GLN A 74 -0.50 -4.21 16.53
C GLN A 74 -1.73 -3.42 16.10
N THR A 75 -1.56 -2.16 15.66
CA THR A 75 -2.67 -1.21 15.46
C THR A 75 -3.27 -1.21 14.05
N ALA A 76 -2.79 -2.07 13.14
CA ALA A 76 -3.26 -2.05 11.75
C ALA A 76 -4.78 -2.22 11.60
N PRO A 77 -5.47 -3.13 12.34
CA PRO A 77 -6.93 -3.24 12.25
C PRO A 77 -7.65 -1.94 12.61
N ASP A 78 -7.25 -1.29 13.71
CA ASP A 78 -7.87 -0.06 14.20
C ASP A 78 -7.67 1.11 13.23
N GLN A 79 -6.50 1.19 12.58
CA GLN A 79 -6.22 2.23 11.60
C GLN A 79 -7.05 2.09 10.32
N VAL A 80 -7.22 0.86 9.83
CA VAL A 80 -7.93 0.61 8.57
C VAL A 80 -9.44 0.74 8.76
N HIS A 81 -9.97 0.27 9.89
CA HIS A 81 -11.41 0.13 10.14
C HIS A 81 -11.99 1.18 11.10
N THR A 82 -11.28 2.28 11.35
CA THR A 82 -11.75 3.35 12.25
C THR A 82 -13.05 4.00 11.78
N ASN A 83 -13.91 4.41 12.72
CA ASN A 83 -15.16 5.11 12.45
C ASN A 83 -14.97 6.50 11.82
N ILE A 84 -13.79 7.11 12.00
CA ILE A 84 -13.45 8.42 11.43
C ILE A 84 -12.83 8.32 10.03
N ARG A 85 -12.90 7.15 9.37
CA ARG A 85 -12.37 6.95 8.03
C ARG A 85 -13.16 7.79 7.01
N VAL A 86 -12.45 8.62 6.24
CA VAL A 86 -13.04 9.31 5.08
C VAL A 86 -13.42 8.28 4.02
N LYS A 87 -14.73 8.17 3.72
CA LYS A 87 -15.30 7.13 2.85
C LYS A 87 -15.47 7.56 1.40
N TYR A 88 -15.69 8.85 1.15
CA TYR A 88 -16.05 9.39 -0.17
C TYR A 88 -15.37 10.74 -0.41
N PRO A 89 -15.25 11.17 -1.67
CA PRO A 89 -15.01 12.58 -2.00
C PRO A 89 -16.12 13.46 -1.43
N MET A 90 -15.73 14.55 -0.79
CA MET A 90 -16.63 15.48 -0.15
C MET A 90 -16.18 16.91 -0.43
N VAL A 91 -17.13 17.81 -0.69
CA VAL A 91 -16.86 19.24 -0.89
C VAL A 91 -17.68 20.03 0.12
N ARG A 92 -17.08 21.07 0.71
CA ARG A 92 -17.78 21.98 1.62
C ARG A 92 -18.96 22.64 0.90
N LYS A 93 -20.16 22.56 1.47
CA LYS A 93 -21.42 22.97 0.82
C LYS A 93 -21.36 24.38 0.21
N SER A 94 -21.01 25.37 1.01
CA SER A 94 -20.95 26.78 0.59
C SER A 94 -19.91 27.06 -0.51
N TYR A 95 -18.81 26.31 -0.53
CA TYR A 95 -17.82 26.42 -1.61
C TYR A 95 -18.39 25.89 -2.93
N LEU A 96 -19.15 24.78 -2.87
CA LEU A 96 -19.80 24.22 -4.04
C LEU A 96 -20.91 25.13 -4.59
N GLU A 97 -21.63 25.82 -3.71
CA GLU A 97 -22.69 26.78 -4.08
C GLU A 97 -22.16 28.09 -4.67
N ASN A 98 -21.01 28.60 -4.18
CA ASN A 98 -20.41 29.84 -4.65
C ASN A 98 -18.88 29.73 -4.78
N PRO A 99 -18.38 29.04 -5.82
CA PRO A 99 -16.95 28.87 -6.02
C PRO A 99 -16.21 30.21 -6.14
N GLY A 100 -15.04 30.30 -5.53
CA GLY A 100 -14.17 31.49 -5.61
C GLY A 100 -14.54 32.66 -4.68
N LYS A 101 -15.69 32.60 -3.98
CA LYS A 101 -16.06 33.61 -2.99
C LYS A 101 -15.74 33.12 -1.58
N ALA A 102 -14.95 33.89 -0.86
CA ALA A 102 -14.71 33.64 0.57
C ALA A 102 -15.97 33.99 1.37
N ASP A 103 -16.40 33.08 2.22
CA ASP A 103 -17.60 33.19 3.06
C ASP A 103 -17.30 33.04 4.56
N GLY A 104 -16.05 32.73 4.93
CA GLY A 104 -15.59 32.63 6.32
C GLY A 104 -16.08 31.40 7.10
N LYS A 105 -16.79 30.46 6.46
CA LYS A 105 -17.47 29.35 7.14
C LYS A 105 -16.67 28.03 7.23
N ARG A 106 -15.37 28.06 6.91
CA ARG A 106 -14.49 26.89 7.05
C ARG A 106 -14.50 26.40 8.51
N GLY A 107 -14.69 25.09 8.69
CA GLY A 107 -14.78 24.47 10.02
C GLY A 107 -16.21 24.32 10.57
N ASN A 108 -17.19 25.07 10.04
CA ASN A 108 -18.58 25.03 10.51
C ASN A 108 -19.57 24.47 9.48
N ASP A 109 -19.22 24.56 8.19
CA ASP A 109 -20.12 24.11 7.13
C ASP A 109 -20.23 22.57 7.04
N PRO A 110 -21.41 22.08 6.63
CA PRO A 110 -21.57 20.69 6.25
C PRO A 110 -20.83 20.39 4.93
N PHE A 111 -20.55 19.11 4.74
CA PHE A 111 -19.96 18.58 3.52
C PHE A 111 -21.01 17.87 2.65
N VAL A 112 -20.90 18.05 1.34
CA VAL A 112 -21.73 17.39 0.32
C VAL A 112 -20.88 16.33 -0.37
N ARG A 113 -21.42 15.12 -0.53
CA ARG A 113 -20.76 14.04 -1.26
C ARG A 113 -20.75 14.35 -2.75
N VAL A 114 -19.63 14.09 -3.41
CA VAL A 114 -19.47 14.22 -4.86
C VAL A 114 -18.95 12.93 -5.48
N SER A 115 -19.00 12.85 -6.81
CA SER A 115 -18.33 11.82 -7.61
C SER A 115 -16.81 11.95 -7.54
N TRP A 116 -16.10 10.93 -8.02
CA TRP A 116 -14.65 11.03 -8.21
C TRP A 116 -14.31 11.78 -9.52
N GLU A 117 -15.20 11.71 -10.50
CA GLU A 117 -15.24 12.51 -11.73
C GLU A 117 -15.65 13.97 -11.44
#